data_AF-A0A9P5TZH2-F1
#
_entry.id   AF-A0A9P5TZH2-F1
#
_cell.length_a   1.000
_cell.length_b   1.000
_cell.length_c   1.000
_cell.angle_alpha   90.00
_cell.angle_beta   90.00
_cell.angle_gamma   90.00
#
_symmetry.space_group_name_H-M   'P 1'
#
loop_
_entity.id
_entity.type
_entity.pdbx_description
1 polymer ?
#
loop_
_entity_poly.entity_id
_entity_poly.type
_entity_poly.pdbx_seq_one_letter_code
_entity_poly.pdbx_strand_id
1 'polypeptide(L)'
;RRISRDLKICAINLYQRELLDLEDILDCVGFSERTFYRILALYRETGDVIRHHFGPIGHPHLLLYDDIDYLLCLVRHRPDYFLDELANLLEDNHFISIHFCTAMRQLQNCGISLKKLCRIAREH
;
A
#
# COMPACT_ATOMS: atom_id res chain seq x y z
N ARG A 1 -18.38 -1.40 -12.04
CA ARG A 1 -19.36 -0.33 -11.76
C ARG A 1 -19.25 0.03 -10.28
N ARG A 2 -19.15 1.31 -9.90
CA ARG A 2 -19.04 1.73 -8.49
C ARG A 2 -20.45 1.90 -7.92
N ILE A 3 -20.85 1.04 -7.00
CA ILE A 3 -22.17 1.10 -6.34
C ILE A 3 -22.10 2.17 -5.25
N SER A 4 -23.09 3.07 -5.22
CA SER A 4 -23.18 4.13 -4.20
C SER A 4 -23.31 3.54 -2.80
N ARG A 5 -22.76 4.22 -1.79
CA ARG A 5 -22.91 3.83 -0.38
C ARG A 5 -24.37 3.73 0.02
N ASP A 6 -25.18 4.71 -0.37
CA ASP A 6 -26.57 4.81 0.04
C ASP A 6 -27.40 3.66 -0.52
N LEU A 7 -27.12 3.24 -1.76
CA LEU A 7 -27.75 2.05 -2.36
C LEU A 7 -27.45 0.78 -1.57
N LYS A 8 -26.23 0.62 -1.08
CA LYS A 8 -25.85 -0.52 -0.24
C LYS A 8 -26.58 -0.49 1.10
N ILE A 9 -26.62 0.68 1.75
CA ILE A 9 -27.33 0.86 3.02
C ILE A 9 -28.82 0.57 2.85
N CYS A 10 -29.42 1.09 1.77
CA CYS A 10 -30.82 0.84 1.44
C CYS A 10 -31.10 -0.66 1.28
N ALA A 11 -30.28 -1.36 0.47
CA ALA A 11 -30.41 -2.80 0.27
C ALA A 11 -30.35 -3.60 1.58
N ILE A 12 -29.39 -3.26 2.44
CA ILE A 12 -29.23 -3.92 3.76
C ILE A 12 -30.43 -3.63 4.66
N ASN A 13 -30.89 -2.38 4.72
CA ASN A 13 -32.04 -2.01 5.54
C ASN A 13 -33.33 -2.69 5.09
N LEU A 14 -33.57 -2.79 3.77
CA LEU A 14 -34.72 -3.48 3.21
C LEU A 14 -34.71 -4.97 3.59
N TYR A 15 -33.54 -5.62 3.46
CA TYR A 15 -33.37 -7.02 3.81
C TYR A 15 -33.49 -7.28 5.32
N GLN A 16 -32.84 -6.48 6.18
CA GLN A 16 -32.87 -6.68 7.64
C GLN A 16 -34.25 -6.44 8.26
N ARG A 17 -35.07 -5.60 7.63
CA ARG A 17 -36.43 -5.32 8.08
C ARG A 17 -37.47 -6.23 7.42
N GLU A 18 -37.03 -7.19 6.61
CA GLU A 18 -37.90 -8.14 5.88
C GLU A 18 -39.00 -7.42 5.09
N LEU A 19 -38.67 -6.25 4.52
CA LEU A 19 -39.65 -5.41 3.81
C LEU A 19 -39.90 -5.88 2.37
N LEU A 20 -38.91 -6.57 1.78
CA LEU A 20 -38.93 -7.09 0.42
C LEU A 20 -38.12 -8.39 0.40
N ASP A 21 -38.48 -9.28 -0.52
CA ASP A 21 -37.69 -10.48 -0.79
C ASP A 21 -36.37 -10.11 -1.46
N LEU A 22 -35.37 -10.99 -1.31
CA LEU A 22 -34.02 -10.73 -1.82
C LEU A 22 -34.03 -10.47 -3.34
N GLU A 23 -34.82 -11.21 -4.09
CA GLU A 23 -34.91 -11.10 -5.55
C GLU A 23 -35.39 -9.70 -5.98
N ASP A 24 -36.47 -9.21 -5.36
CA ASP A 24 -37.00 -7.86 -5.59
C ASP A 24 -35.98 -6.78 -5.22
N ILE A 25 -35.25 -6.95 -4.11
CA ILE A 25 -34.21 -6.01 -3.69
C ILE A 25 -33.13 -5.94 -4.76
N LEU A 26 -32.64 -7.09 -5.24
CA LEU A 26 -31.55 -7.17 -6.23
C LEU A 26 -31.95 -6.54 -7.56
N ASP A 27 -33.18 -6.77 -8.00
CA ASP A 27 -33.74 -6.17 -9.21
C ASP A 27 -33.86 -4.65 -9.08
N CYS A 28 -34.27 -4.14 -7.90
CA CYS A 28 -34.37 -2.71 -7.64
C CYS A 28 -33.00 -2.00 -7.59
N VAL A 29 -32.02 -2.59 -6.90
CA VAL A 29 -30.70 -1.94 -6.66
C VAL A 29 -29.70 -2.18 -7.79
N GLY A 30 -29.94 -3.17 -8.65
CA GLY A 30 -29.18 -3.43 -9.86
C GLY A 30 -27.77 -3.97 -9.63
N PHE A 31 -27.53 -4.70 -8.53
CA PHE A 31 -26.28 -5.43 -8.31
C PHE A 31 -26.52 -6.90 -7.96
N SER A 32 -25.53 -7.75 -8.23
CA SER A 32 -25.69 -9.20 -8.11
C SER A 32 -25.81 -9.68 -6.66
N GLU A 33 -26.47 -10.83 -6.49
CA GLU A 33 -26.59 -11.54 -5.21
C GLU A 33 -25.23 -11.77 -4.52
N ARG A 34 -24.20 -12.16 -5.29
CA ARG A 34 -22.83 -12.29 -4.76
C ARG A 34 -22.31 -10.98 -4.16
N THR A 35 -22.63 -9.85 -4.78
CA THR A 35 -22.23 -8.52 -4.29
C THR A 35 -23.01 -8.18 -3.03
N PHE A 36 -24.30 -8.50 -2.98
CA PHE A 36 -25.14 -8.36 -1.81
C PHE A 36 -24.57 -9.10 -0.60
N TYR A 37 -24.28 -10.39 -0.71
CA TYR A 37 -23.74 -11.16 0.41
C TYR A 37 -22.37 -10.68 0.88
N ARG A 38 -21.52 -10.16 -0.03
CA ARG A 38 -20.26 -9.53 0.36
C ARG A 38 -20.48 -8.26 1.18
N ILE A 39 -21.45 -7.45 0.81
CA ILE A 39 -21.83 -6.23 1.55
C ILE A 39 -22.44 -6.63 2.90
N LEU A 40 -23.32 -7.63 2.93
CA LEU A 40 -23.97 -8.12 4.15
C LEU A 40 -22.95 -8.70 5.13
N ALA A 41 -22.00 -9.50 4.66
CA ALA A 41 -20.92 -10.03 5.48
C ALA A 41 -20.07 -8.90 6.08
N LEU A 42 -19.69 -7.92 5.26
CA LEU A 42 -18.93 -6.75 5.72
C LEU A 42 -19.73 -5.95 6.77
N TYR A 43 -21.01 -5.69 6.52
CA TYR A 43 -21.87 -4.96 7.44
C TYR A 43 -22.04 -5.69 8.78
N ARG A 44 -22.16 -7.02 8.76
CA ARG A 44 -22.21 -7.84 9.98
C ARG A 44 -20.90 -7.81 10.76
N GLU A 45 -19.76 -7.71 10.07
CA GLU A 45 -18.43 -7.68 10.69
C GLU A 45 -18.07 -6.30 11.24
N THR A 46 -18.38 -5.21 10.52
CA THR A 46 -17.87 -3.86 10.82
C THR A 46 -18.95 -2.83 11.15
N GLY A 47 -20.23 -3.12 10.87
CA GLY A 47 -21.32 -2.15 10.95
C GLY A 47 -21.37 -1.15 9.79
N ASP A 48 -20.48 -1.25 8.79
CA ASP A 48 -20.49 -0.39 7.61
C ASP A 48 -20.53 -1.20 6.31
N VAL A 49 -21.06 -0.60 5.24
CA VAL A 49 -21.13 -1.18 3.89
C VAL A 49 -19.91 -0.84 3.03
N ILE A 50 -18.98 -0.07 3.60
CA ILE A 50 -17.70 0.31 3.01
C ILE A 50 -16.58 -0.32 3.82
N ARG A 51 -15.58 -0.85 3.12
CA ARG A 51 -14.37 -1.35 3.74
C ARG A 51 -13.46 -0.16 4.02
N HIS A 52 -13.21 0.09 5.29
CA HIS A 52 -12.21 1.08 5.73
C HIS A 52 -10.85 0.39 5.77
N HIS A 53 -9.86 1.02 5.13
CA HIS A 53 -8.47 0.59 5.23
C HIS A 53 -7.82 1.40 6.34
N PHE A 54 -7.54 0.76 7.47
CA PHE A 54 -6.79 1.36 8.57
C PHE A 54 -5.32 0.97 8.42
N GLY A 55 -4.46 1.97 8.20
CA GLY A 55 -3.01 1.79 8.06
C GLY A 55 -2.50 1.87 6.62
N PRO A 56 -1.16 1.83 6.44
CA PRO A 56 -0.53 1.89 5.14
C PRO A 56 -0.98 0.72 4.25
N ILE A 57 -1.42 1.04 3.04
CA ILE A 57 -1.84 0.04 2.04
C ILE A 57 -0.58 -0.55 1.41
N GLY A 58 -0.36 -1.84 1.58
CA GLY A 58 0.73 -2.58 0.93
C GLY A 58 1.60 -3.35 1.92
N HIS A 59 2.64 -3.99 1.39
CA HIS A 59 3.66 -4.65 2.21
C HIS A 59 4.55 -3.56 2.84
N PRO A 60 4.81 -3.60 4.16
CA PRO A 60 5.74 -2.68 4.79
C PRO A 60 7.11 -2.75 4.08
N HIS A 61 7.69 -1.61 3.77
CA HIS A 61 9.03 -1.56 3.19
C HIS A 61 10.05 -2.05 4.22
N LEU A 62 11.03 -2.85 3.75
CA LEU A 62 12.12 -3.36 4.58
C LEU A 62 12.98 -2.23 5.17
N LEU A 63 13.09 -1.12 4.44
CA LEU A 63 13.71 0.11 4.91
C LEU A 63 12.62 1.04 5.45
N LEU A 64 12.78 1.46 6.69
CA LEU A 64 11.97 2.51 7.29
C LEU A 64 12.37 3.87 6.71
N TYR A 65 11.52 4.86 6.96
CA TYR A 65 11.75 6.22 6.52
C TYR A 65 13.12 6.77 7.00
N ASP A 66 13.49 6.46 8.25
CA ASP A 66 14.75 6.91 8.83
C ASP A 66 15.99 6.32 8.14
N ASP A 67 15.91 5.06 7.69
CA ASP A 67 17.00 4.38 6.98
C ASP A 67 17.20 4.98 5.58
N ILE A 68 16.09 5.35 4.94
CA ILE A 68 16.09 6.04 3.65
C ILE A 68 16.68 7.44 3.80
N ASP A 69 16.29 8.19 4.84
CA ASP A 69 16.83 9.52 5.12
C ASP A 69 18.33 9.46 5.45
N TYR A 70 18.77 8.43 6.17
CA TYR A 70 20.20 8.16 6.40
C TYR A 70 20.97 7.97 5.08
N LEU A 71 20.48 7.09 4.20
CA LEU A 71 21.08 6.89 2.87
C LEU A 71 21.11 8.18 2.03
N LEU A 72 20.02 8.96 2.05
CA LEU A 72 19.94 10.22 1.32
C LEU A 72 20.95 11.24 1.86
N CYS A 73 21.12 11.29 3.19
CA CYS A 73 22.15 12.12 3.83
C CYS A 73 23.55 11.69 3.39
N LEU A 74 23.88 10.40 3.42
CA LEU A 74 25.19 9.90 2.97
C LEU A 74 25.48 10.28 1.51
N VAL A 75 24.55 10.02 0.60
CA VAL A 75 24.68 10.32 -0.85
C VAL A 75 24.73 11.83 -1.15
N ARG A 76 24.22 12.67 -0.25
CA ARG A 76 24.31 14.14 -0.36
C ARG A 76 25.64 14.67 0.17
N HIS A 77 26.12 14.16 1.30
CA HIS A 77 27.36 14.63 1.94
C HIS A 77 28.62 14.09 1.27
N ARG A 78 28.58 12.84 0.79
CA ARG A 78 29.69 12.19 0.09
C ARG A 78 29.15 11.36 -1.07
N PRO A 79 29.13 11.91 -2.29
CA PRO A 79 28.61 11.20 -3.46
C PRO A 79 29.54 10.10 -4.00
N ASP A 80 30.66 9.86 -3.31
CA ASP A 80 31.71 8.92 -3.72
C ASP A 80 31.50 7.52 -3.14
N TYR A 81 30.52 7.34 -2.25
CA TYR A 81 30.18 6.03 -1.71
C TYR A 81 29.54 5.14 -2.76
N PHE A 82 30.02 3.90 -2.86
CA PHE A 82 29.48 2.86 -3.73
C PHE A 82 28.16 2.27 -3.18
N LEU A 83 27.37 1.62 -4.05
CA LEU A 83 26.07 1.06 -3.65
C LEU A 83 26.18 -0.11 -2.65
N ASP A 84 27.23 -0.91 -2.77
CA ASP A 84 27.59 -1.97 -1.84
C ASP A 84 28.12 -1.40 -0.53
N GLU A 85 28.93 -0.34 -0.56
CA GLU A 85 29.33 0.38 0.65
C GLU A 85 28.13 0.99 1.39
N LEU A 86 27.18 1.57 0.68
CA LEU A 86 25.93 2.08 1.28
C LEU A 86 25.10 0.96 1.91
N ALA A 87 25.11 -0.25 1.32
CA ALA A 87 24.44 -1.42 1.91
C ALA A 87 25.18 -1.90 3.17
N ASN A 88 26.51 -1.94 3.15
CA ASN A 88 27.33 -2.27 4.33
C ASN A 88 27.13 -1.24 5.45
N LEU A 89 27.06 0.06 5.11
CA LEU A 89 26.80 1.11 6.09
C LEU A 89 25.42 0.99 6.74
N LEU A 90 24.41 0.51 6.03
CA LEU A 90 23.10 0.21 6.62
C LEU A 90 23.15 -1.02 7.53
N GLU A 91 23.91 -2.04 7.16
CA GLU A 91 24.12 -3.21 8.00
C GLU A 91 24.84 -2.83 9.30
N ASP A 92 25.89 -2.01 9.21
CA ASP A 92 26.71 -1.61 10.36
C ASP A 92 26.03 -0.59 11.29
N ASN A 93 25.30 0.39 10.73
CA ASN A 93 24.76 1.51 11.52
C ASN A 93 23.28 1.34 11.87
N HIS A 94 22.51 0.64 11.03
CA HIS A 94 21.07 0.46 11.21
C HIS A 94 20.67 -1.01 11.42
N PHE A 95 21.64 -1.96 11.38
CA PHE A 95 21.40 -3.41 11.52
C PHE A 95 20.45 -3.98 10.46
N ILE A 96 20.42 -3.37 9.27
CA ILE A 96 19.58 -3.80 8.15
C ILE A 96 20.46 -4.34 7.04
N SER A 97 20.45 -5.66 6.89
CA SER A 97 21.12 -6.33 5.78
C SER A 97 20.21 -6.28 4.53
N ILE A 98 20.59 -5.45 3.56
CA ILE A 98 19.91 -5.38 2.26
C ILE A 98 20.89 -5.62 1.12
N HIS A 99 20.40 -6.20 0.03
CA HIS A 99 21.16 -6.24 -1.20
C HIS A 99 21.29 -4.83 -1.81
N PHE A 100 22.44 -4.53 -2.43
CA PHE A 100 22.70 -3.21 -3.06
C PHE A 100 21.63 -2.81 -4.09
N CYS A 101 21.04 -3.77 -4.82
CA CYS A 101 19.89 -3.51 -5.72
C CYS A 101 18.67 -2.96 -4.98
N THR A 102 18.44 -3.39 -3.73
CA THR A 102 17.34 -2.88 -2.89
C THR A 102 17.62 -1.43 -2.49
N ALA A 103 18.85 -1.11 -2.08
CA ALA A 103 19.26 0.26 -1.79
C ALA A 103 19.09 1.17 -3.02
N MET A 104 19.54 0.70 -4.19
CA MET A 104 19.41 1.41 -5.47
C MET A 104 17.95 1.70 -5.82
N ARG A 105 17.05 0.72 -5.72
CA ARG A 105 15.62 0.91 -6.00
C ARG A 105 14.98 1.91 -5.04
N GLN A 106 15.33 1.86 -3.75
CA GLN A 106 14.80 2.84 -2.80
C GLN A 106 15.29 4.25 -3.10
N LEU A 107 16.57 4.43 -3.40
CA LEU A 107 17.11 5.73 -3.80
C LEU A 107 16.44 6.28 -5.08
N GLN A 108 16.11 5.43 -6.05
CA GLN A 108 15.34 5.82 -7.24
C GLN A 108 13.92 6.27 -6.89
N ASN A 109 13.22 5.52 -6.04
CA ASN A 109 11.89 5.88 -5.56
C ASN A 109 11.88 7.22 -4.82
N CYS A 110 12.98 7.55 -4.13
CA CYS A 110 13.18 8.83 -3.45
C CYS A 110 13.67 9.96 -4.36
N GLY A 111 13.72 9.75 -5.68
CA GLY A 111 14.01 10.78 -6.67
C GLY A 111 15.49 10.99 -6.98
N ILE A 112 16.39 10.10 -6.56
CA ILE A 112 17.79 10.15 -7.02
C ILE A 112 17.84 9.70 -8.49
N SER A 113 18.38 10.57 -9.34
CA SER A 113 18.52 10.29 -10.77
C SER A 113 19.38 9.05 -11.03
N LEU A 114 18.95 8.24 -12.01
CA LEU A 114 19.71 7.11 -12.55
C LEU A 114 21.14 7.49 -12.94
N LYS A 115 21.37 8.70 -13.45
CA LYS A 115 22.72 9.17 -13.80
C LYS A 115 23.64 9.26 -12.58
N LYS A 116 23.10 9.70 -11.44
CA LYS A 116 23.85 9.81 -10.18
C LYS A 116 24.15 8.42 -9.62
N LEU A 117 23.19 7.50 -9.70
CA LEU A 117 23.36 6.10 -9.26
C LEU A 117 24.34 5.33 -10.16
N CYS A 118 24.26 5.50 -11.47
CA CYS A 118 25.20 4.86 -12.40
C CYS A 118 26.62 5.43 -12.28
N ARG A 119 26.78 6.70 -11.86
CA ARG A 119 28.11 7.24 -11.53
C ARG A 119 28.67 6.55 -10.29
N ILE A 120 27.86 6.46 -9.24
CA ILE A 120 28.19 5.75 -8.00
C ILE A 120 28.54 4.27 -8.26
N ALA A 121 27.87 3.61 -9.22
CA ALA A 121 28.10 2.19 -9.51
C ALA A 121 29.30 1.89 -10.44
N ARG A 122 29.94 2.90 -11.04
CA ARG A 122 30.87 2.71 -12.18
C ARG A 122 32.36 2.71 -11.82
N GLU A 123 32.76 3.06 -10.61
CA GLU A 123 34.18 3.16 -10.22
C GLU A 123 34.69 1.86 -9.59
N HIS A 124 34.48 0.73 -10.28
CA HIS A 124 35.05 -0.57 -9.93
C HIS A 124 36.14 -0.99 -10.91
#